data_AF-A0A841C8U8-F1
#
_entry.id   AF-A0A841C8U8-F1
#
_cell.length_a   1.000
_cell.length_b   1.000
_cell.length_c   1.000
_cell.angle_alpha   90.00
_cell.angle_beta   90.00
_cell.angle_gamma   90.00
#
_symmetry.space_group_name_H-M   'P 1'
#
loop_
_entity.id
_entity.type
_entity.pdbx_description
1 polymer ?
#
loop_
_entity_poly.entity_id
_entity_poly.type
_entity_poly.pdbx_seq_one_letter_code
_entity_poly.pdbx_strand_id
1 'polypeptide(L)' 'MIRRFLPKGTRSTTKEFVTFIEGWINSYPRKMFTYKSSNQMLRLANL' A
#
# COMPACT_ATOMS: atom_id res chain seq x y z
N MET A 1 -1.87 -3.98 -0.94
CA MET A 1 -2.56 -5.08 -1.64
C MET A 1 -3.93 -4.58 -2.07
N ILE A 2 -4.15 -4.43 -3.38
CA ILE A 2 -5.39 -3.90 -3.98
C ILE A 2 -6.62 -4.71 -3.54
N ARG A 3 -6.46 -6.03 -3.34
CA ARG A 3 -7.51 -6.96 -2.86
C ARG A 3 -8.22 -6.55 -1.56
N ARG A 4 -7.63 -5.67 -0.73
CA ARG A 4 -8.27 -5.18 0.52
C ARG A 4 -9.40 -4.17 0.27
N PHE A 5 -9.41 -3.54 -0.90
CA PHE A 5 -10.44 -2.58 -1.32
C PHE A 5 -11.63 -3.24 -2.01
N LEU A 6 -11.46 -4.49 -2.44
CA LEU A 6 -12.49 -5.23 -3.15
C LEU A 6 -13.26 -6.11 -2.18
N PRO A 7 -14.60 -6.16 -2.27
CA PRO A 7 -15.40 -7.13 -1.54
C PRO A 7 -14.92 -8.57 -1.76
N LYS A 8 -15.25 -9.45 -0.80
CA LYS A 8 -15.02 -10.88 -0.98
C LYS A 8 -15.88 -11.38 -2.14
N GLY A 9 -15.33 -12.30 -2.93
CA GLY A 9 -16.04 -12.86 -4.10
C GLY A 9 -15.96 -11.99 -5.36
N THR A 10 -15.42 -10.76 -5.30
CA THR A 10 -15.19 -9.97 -6.51
C THR A 10 -14.21 -10.69 -7.44
N ARG A 11 -14.65 -10.91 -8.69
CA ARG A 11 -13.90 -11.59 -9.76
C ARG A 11 -13.21 -10.60 -10.71
N SER A 12 -13.83 -9.45 -10.94
CA SER A 12 -13.31 -8.37 -11.78
C SER A 12 -13.70 -7.01 -11.22
N THR A 13 -12.98 -5.97 -11.61
CA THR A 13 -13.25 -4.58 -11.23
C THR A 13 -12.90 -3.67 -12.41
N THR A 14 -13.30 -2.39 -12.33
CA THR A 14 -13.05 -1.44 -13.42
C THR A 14 -11.62 -0.89 -13.35
N LYS A 15 -11.09 -0.45 -14.49
CA LYS A 15 -9.73 0.12 -14.55
C LYS A 15 -9.64 1.41 -13.73
N GLU A 16 -10.69 2.21 -13.75
CA GLU A 16 -10.78 3.48 -13.01
C GLU A 16 -10.65 3.23 -11.50
N PHE A 17 -11.29 2.17 -10.99
CA PHE A 17 -11.19 1.83 -9.57
C PHE A 17 -9.79 1.32 -9.20
N VAL A 18 -9.14 0.57 -10.10
CA VAL A 18 -7.74 0.15 -9.92
C VAL A 18 -6.83 1.38 -9.85
N THR A 19 -6.96 2.32 -10.77
CA THR A 19 -6.16 3.56 -10.79
C THR A 19 -6.37 4.39 -9.52
N PHE A 20 -7.61 4.50 -9.03
CA PHE A 20 -7.90 5.15 -7.76
C PHE A 20 -7.15 4.48 -6.58
N ILE A 21 -7.23 3.15 -6.49
CA ILE A 21 -6.54 2.40 -5.43
C ILE A 21 -5.02 2.55 -5.53
N GLU A 22 -4.47 2.51 -6.74
CA GLU A 22 -3.03 2.71 -6.96
C GLU A 22 -2.57 4.08 -6.50
N GLY A 23 -3.30 5.14 -6.85
CA GLY A 23 -3.04 6.50 -6.36
C GLY A 23 -3.05 6.57 -4.83
N TRP A 24 -4.05 5.94 -4.20
CA TRP A 24 -4.14 5.88 -2.75
C TRP A 24 -2.99 5.09 -2.11
N ILE A 25 -2.62 3.93 -2.65
CA ILE A 25 -1.51 3.12 -2.14
C ILE A 25 -0.17 3.86 -2.28
N ASN A 26 0.01 4.59 -3.38
CA ASN A 26 1.24 5.34 -3.64
C ASN A 26 1.37 6.59 -2.75
N SER A 27 0.28 7.06 -2.14
CA SER A 27 0.33 8.14 -1.13
C SER A 27 0.98 7.71 0.19
N TYR A 28 1.17 6.40 0.43
CA TYR A 28 1.79 5.95 1.66
C TYR A 28 3.26 6.38 1.79
N PRO A 29 3.71 6.75 3.00
CA PRO A 29 5.06 7.25 3.23
C PRO A 29 6.14 6.16 3.13
N ARG A 30 5.76 4.90 2.86
CA ARG A 30 6.72 3.79 2.69
C ARG A 30 7.78 4.10 1.64
N LYS A 31 7.43 4.80 0.57
CA LYS A 31 8.41 5.23 -0.45
C LYS A 31 9.45 6.20 0.12
N MET A 32 9.03 7.14 0.98
CA MET A 32 9.94 8.06 1.68
C MET A 32 10.92 7.30 2.58
N PHE A 33 10.48 6.19 3.16
CA PHE A 33 11.30 5.35 4.04
C PHE A 33 12.00 4.20 3.33
N THR A 34 12.28 4.31 2.02
CA THR A 34 12.97 3.27 1.23
C THR A 34 12.34 1.88 1.35
N TYR A 35 11.01 1.85 1.49
CA TYR A 35 10.20 0.64 1.67
C TYR A 35 10.53 -0.18 2.92
N LYS A 36 11.22 0.41 3.90
CA LYS A 36 11.48 -0.24 5.18
C LYS A 36 10.17 -0.43 5.96
N SER A 37 10.07 -1.57 6.62
CA SER A 37 8.98 -1.85 7.56
C SER A 37 9.14 -1.05 8.85
N SER A 38 8.05 -0.87 9.61
CA SER A 38 8.07 -0.18 10.90
C SER A 38 9.09 -0.79 11.86
N ASN A 39 9.27 -2.11 11.86
CA ASN A 39 10.28 -2.79 12.70
C ASN A 39 11.71 -2.49 12.24
N GLN A 40 11.96 -2.34 10.94
CA GLN A 40 13.27 -1.93 10.43
C GLN A 40 13.55 -0.47 10.77
N MET A 41 12.55 0.41 10.65
CA MET A 41 12.65 1.81 11.06
C MET A 41 12.93 1.94 12.56
N LEU A 42 12.23 1.16 13.40
CA LEU A 42 12.46 1.12 14.85
C LEU A 42 13.90 0.69 15.18
N ARG A 43 14.42 -0.33 14.50
CA ARG A 43 15.81 -0.77 14.68
C ARG A 43 16.83 0.28 14.23
N LEU A 44 16.55 1.05 13.18
CA LEU A 44 17.44 2.12 12.71
C LEU A 44 17.42 3.35 13.62
N ALA A 45 16.29 3.65 14.26
CA ALA A 45 16.19 4.79 15.17
C ALA A 45 16.87 4.55 16.53
N ASN A 46 17.08 3.28 16.90
CA ASN A 46 17.71 2.86 18.15
C ASN A 46 19.22 2.57 18.02
N LEU A 47 19.83 2.96 16.90
CA LEU A 47 21.27 2.90 16.61
C LEU A 47 21.82 4.32 16.49
#